data_AF-A0A1S3D693-F1
#
_entry.id   AF-A0A1S3D693-F1
#
_cell.length_a   1.000
_cell.length_b   1.000
_cell.length_c   1.000
_cell.angle_alpha   90.00
_cell.angle_beta   90.00
_cell.angle_gamma   90.00
#
_symmetry.space_group_name_H-M   'P 1'
#
loop_
_entity.id
_entity.type
_entity.pdbx_description
1 polymer ?
#
loop_
_entity_poly.entity_id
_entity_poly.type
_entity_poly.pdbx_seq_one_letter_code
_entity_poly.pdbx_strand_id
1 'polypeptide(L)'
;MYALISTKKYQDHYKNSSSLFPPGIGPDGHIAFNEPGSSLASRTRLKTLAQETLEANARFFDNDIKKVPKEALTVGVGTVMDAQEVMILITGSHKAFALYKAVEEGVNHMWTVSAFQMHPCTIMICDEDATQELRVKTVKYFKALSSVHQKMIED
;
A
#
# COMPACT_ATOMS: atom_id res chain seq x y z
N MET A 1 -2.02 -3.68 16.02
CA MET A 1 -2.27 -3.43 14.58
C MET A 1 -3.37 -2.39 14.50
N TYR A 2 -3.17 -1.27 13.80
CA TYR A 2 -4.13 -0.14 13.75
C TYR A 2 -4.42 0.25 12.30
N ALA A 3 -5.62 0.77 12.03
CA ALA A 3 -5.99 1.33 10.74
C ALA A 3 -5.64 2.83 10.67
N LEU A 4 -4.84 3.23 9.69
CA LEU A 4 -4.27 4.58 9.56
C LEU A 4 -4.91 5.45 8.48
N ILE A 5 -5.75 4.89 7.62
CA ILE A 5 -6.62 5.67 6.73
C ILE A 5 -7.96 4.95 6.68
N SER A 6 -9.05 5.70 6.86
CA SER A 6 -10.40 5.32 6.49
C SER A 6 -11.04 6.57 5.89
N THR A 7 -11.20 6.61 4.58
CA THR A 7 -11.96 7.66 3.90
C THR A 7 -13.44 7.41 4.15
N LYS A 8 -14.12 8.41 4.72
CA LYS A 8 -15.41 8.25 5.38
C LYS A 8 -16.56 8.15 4.38
N LYS A 9 -17.11 6.95 4.21
CA LYS A 9 -18.55 6.69 4.04
C LYS A 9 -18.76 5.18 4.10
N TYR A 10 -18.99 4.58 5.27
CA TYR A 10 -19.77 3.34 5.31
C TYR A 10 -20.35 3.03 6.68
N GLN A 11 -21.67 3.02 6.68
CA GLN A 11 -22.55 2.20 7.49
C GLN A 11 -23.30 1.39 6.40
N ASP A 12 -23.28 0.05 6.49
CA ASP A 12 -24.12 -0.91 5.72
C ASP A 12 -23.51 -1.81 4.62
N HIS A 13 -22.20 -1.89 4.39
CA HIS A 13 -21.68 -2.77 3.31
C HIS A 13 -20.59 -3.76 3.74
N TYR A 14 -20.93 -4.73 4.58
CA TYR A 14 -20.08 -5.92 4.84
C TYR A 14 -20.74 -7.24 4.43
N LYS A 15 -21.53 -7.23 3.35
CA LYS A 15 -22.11 -8.45 2.78
C LYS A 15 -21.94 -8.44 1.26
N ASN A 16 -20.90 -9.13 0.78
CA ASN A 16 -20.69 -9.56 -0.62
C ASN A 16 -19.82 -8.67 -1.56
N SER A 17 -18.59 -8.24 -1.20
CA SER A 17 -17.68 -7.61 -2.18
C SER A 17 -16.53 -8.56 -2.60
N SER A 18 -16.66 -9.14 -3.79
CA SER A 18 -15.64 -9.92 -4.49
C SER A 18 -14.50 -9.06 -5.09
N SER A 19 -14.19 -7.90 -4.49
CA SER A 19 -13.28 -6.89 -5.05
C SER A 19 -12.41 -6.21 -3.98
N LEU A 20 -11.87 -7.00 -3.06
CA LEU A 20 -10.82 -6.57 -2.13
C LEU A 20 -9.45 -6.86 -2.76
N PHE A 21 -8.65 -5.83 -3.00
CA PHE A 21 -7.26 -5.99 -3.43
C PHE A 21 -6.34 -5.79 -2.23
N PRO A 22 -5.50 -6.80 -1.85
CA PRO A 22 -4.57 -6.68 -0.73
C PRO A 22 -3.12 -6.45 -1.20
N PRO A 23 -2.74 -5.26 -1.70
CA PRO A 23 -1.36 -5.03 -2.06
C PRO A 23 -0.50 -4.87 -0.79
N GLY A 24 0.63 -5.56 -0.75
CA GLY A 24 1.75 -5.11 0.07
C GLY A 24 2.37 -3.83 -0.52
N ILE A 25 3.07 -3.08 0.32
CA ILE A 25 3.85 -1.89 -0.07
C ILE A 25 5.34 -2.23 -0.15
N GLY A 26 6.05 -1.75 -1.17
CA GLY A 26 7.52 -1.78 -1.22
C GLY A 26 8.18 -0.77 -0.27
N PRO A 27 9.47 -0.90 0.09
CA PRO A 27 10.20 0.12 0.88
C PRO A 27 10.27 1.50 0.18
N ASP A 28 10.15 1.51 -1.14
CA ASP A 28 10.04 2.65 -2.05
C ASP A 28 8.59 3.11 -2.29
N GLY A 29 7.61 2.52 -1.60
CA GLY A 29 6.19 2.83 -1.74
C GLY A 29 5.52 2.29 -3.00
N HIS A 30 6.13 1.35 -3.72
CA HIS A 30 5.46 0.74 -4.86
C HIS A 30 4.28 -0.15 -4.43
N ILE A 31 3.28 -0.22 -5.30
CA ILE A 31 2.12 -1.13 -5.21
C ILE A 31 2.18 -2.12 -6.35
N ALA A 32 2.04 -3.42 -6.05
CA ALA A 32 2.41 -4.49 -6.98
C ALA A 32 3.83 -4.25 -7.51
N PHE A 33 4.09 -4.26 -8.83
CA PHE A 33 5.38 -3.83 -9.38
C PHE A 33 5.28 -2.45 -10.06
N ASN A 34 4.42 -1.55 -9.56
CA ASN A 34 4.38 -0.17 -10.04
C ASN A 34 5.50 0.65 -9.39
N GLU A 35 6.71 0.42 -9.89
CA GLU A 35 7.96 1.08 -9.50
C GLU A 35 7.84 2.62 -9.56
N PRO A 36 8.68 3.37 -8.82
CA PRO A 36 8.73 4.82 -8.87
C PRO A 36 8.75 5.39 -10.30
N GLY A 37 7.91 6.40 -10.54
CA GLY A 37 7.69 7.00 -11.86
C GLY A 37 6.59 6.33 -12.70
N SER A 38 5.98 5.25 -12.20
CA SER A 38 4.84 4.60 -12.86
C SER A 38 3.61 5.52 -12.90
N SER A 39 2.91 5.58 -14.04
CA SER A 39 1.67 6.34 -14.16
C SER A 39 0.64 5.89 -13.11
N LEU A 40 0.05 6.87 -12.41
CA LEU A 40 -1.01 6.61 -11.43
C LEU A 40 -2.34 6.16 -12.08
N ALA A 41 -2.49 6.40 -13.38
CA ALA A 41 -3.62 5.91 -14.19
C ALA A 41 -3.27 4.64 -14.99
N SER A 42 -2.14 3.99 -14.67
CA SER A 42 -1.66 2.83 -15.42
C SER A 42 -2.62 1.64 -15.35
N ARG A 43 -2.62 0.86 -16.43
CA ARG A 43 -3.30 -0.44 -16.52
C ARG A 43 -2.29 -1.59 -16.44
N THR A 44 -2.81 -2.81 -16.44
CA THR A 44 -1.99 -4.02 -16.43
C THR A 44 -1.02 -4.00 -17.60
N ARG A 45 0.27 -4.18 -17.31
CA ARG A 45 1.34 -4.07 -18.30
C ARG A 45 2.56 -4.88 -17.87
N LEU A 46 3.44 -5.14 -18.84
CA LEU A 46 4.79 -5.57 -18.55
C LEU A 46 5.58 -4.38 -17.97
N LYS A 47 6.37 -4.63 -16.92
CA LYS A 47 7.19 -3.61 -16.28
C LYS A 47 8.57 -4.18 -15.99
N THR A 48 9.59 -3.40 -16.36
CA THR A 48 10.98 -3.67 -15.96
C THR A 48 11.14 -3.38 -14.48
N LEU A 49 11.70 -4.34 -13.74
CA LEU A 49 11.94 -4.22 -12.30
C LEU A 49 13.08 -3.26 -12.02
N ALA A 50 12.96 -2.48 -10.94
CA ALA A 50 14.03 -1.60 -10.47
C ALA A 50 15.20 -2.43 -9.90
N GLN A 51 16.40 -1.85 -9.88
CA GLN A 51 17.61 -2.49 -9.36
C GLN A 51 17.41 -2.96 -7.90
N GLU A 52 16.80 -2.13 -7.06
CA GLU A 52 16.50 -2.45 -5.66
C GLU A 52 15.53 -3.65 -5.55
N THR A 53 14.55 -3.74 -6.44
CA THR A 53 13.60 -4.87 -6.50
C THR A 53 14.30 -6.17 -6.90
N LEU A 54 15.26 -6.11 -7.84
CA LEU A 54 16.09 -7.27 -8.21
C LEU A 54 16.94 -7.75 -7.04
N GLU A 55 17.58 -6.82 -6.32
CA GLU A 55 18.41 -7.11 -5.14
C GLU A 55 17.57 -7.72 -4.00
N ALA A 56 16.40 -7.15 -3.72
CA ALA A 56 15.49 -7.66 -2.69
C ALA A 56 14.96 -9.07 -3.01
N ASN A 57 14.80 -9.40 -4.29
CA ASN A 57 14.29 -10.70 -4.74
C ASN A 57 15.38 -11.74 -4.97
N ALA A 58 16.66 -11.36 -5.08
CA ALA A 58 17.76 -12.29 -5.30
C ALA A 58 17.81 -13.43 -4.26
N ARG A 59 17.35 -13.16 -3.03
CA ARG A 59 17.19 -14.17 -1.96
C ARG A 59 16.34 -15.38 -2.34
N PHE A 60 15.43 -15.23 -3.31
CA PHE A 60 14.58 -16.31 -3.83
C PHE A 60 15.21 -17.05 -5.02
N PHE A 61 16.35 -16.59 -5.52
CA PHE A 61 17.06 -17.10 -6.69
C PHE A 61 18.52 -17.43 -6.37
N ASP A 62 18.75 -18.22 -5.32
CA ASP A 62 20.09 -18.63 -4.84
C ASP A 62 21.02 -17.46 -4.49
N ASN A 63 20.47 -16.28 -4.14
CA ASN A 63 21.21 -15.03 -3.98
C ASN A 63 21.96 -14.57 -5.26
N ASP A 64 21.53 -15.01 -6.44
CA ASP A 64 22.08 -14.61 -7.74
C ASP A 64 21.12 -13.66 -8.47
N ILE A 65 21.48 -12.38 -8.50
CA ILE A 65 20.70 -11.33 -9.17
C ILE A 65 20.51 -11.59 -10.67
N LYS A 66 21.43 -12.32 -11.32
CA LYS A 66 21.33 -12.61 -12.77
C LYS A 66 20.22 -13.61 -13.08
N LYS A 67 19.79 -14.39 -12.09
CA LYS A 67 18.69 -15.36 -12.23
C LYS A 67 17.33 -14.72 -11.99
N VAL A 68 17.27 -13.52 -11.43
CA VAL A 68 16.00 -12.81 -11.19
C VAL A 68 15.45 -12.31 -12.54
N PRO A 69 14.18 -12.61 -12.87
CA PRO A 69 13.53 -12.05 -14.06
C PRO A 69 13.58 -10.53 -14.04
N LYS A 70 14.01 -9.91 -15.15
CA LYS A 70 14.15 -8.45 -15.27
C LYS A 70 12.82 -7.74 -15.49
N GLU A 71 11.78 -8.47 -15.86
CA GLU A 71 10.46 -7.95 -16.17
C GLU A 71 9.39 -8.79 -15.46
N ALA A 72 8.33 -8.12 -15.02
CA ALA A 72 7.16 -8.75 -14.44
C ALA A 72 5.88 -8.21 -15.08
N LEU A 73 4.87 -9.06 -15.19
CA LEU A 73 3.51 -8.61 -15.46
C LEU A 73 2.94 -8.06 -14.15
N THR A 74 2.47 -6.82 -14.17
CA THR A 74 1.89 -6.16 -13.00
C THR A 74 0.53 -5.58 -13.32
N VAL A 75 -0.38 -5.65 -12.37
CA VAL A 75 -1.57 -4.78 -12.39
C VAL A 75 -1.11 -3.33 -12.30
N GLY A 76 -1.82 -2.44 -13.00
CA GLY A 76 -1.53 -1.01 -12.95
C GLY A 76 -2.16 -0.34 -11.72
N VAL A 77 -1.68 0.84 -11.37
CA VAL A 77 -2.25 1.64 -10.25
C VAL A 77 -3.73 1.92 -10.50
N GLY A 78 -4.10 2.32 -11.72
CA GLY A 78 -5.49 2.55 -12.11
C GLY A 78 -6.34 1.29 -12.02
N THR A 79 -5.77 0.12 -12.32
CA THR A 79 -6.48 -1.16 -12.15
C THR A 79 -6.82 -1.43 -10.69
N VAL A 80 -5.92 -1.10 -9.76
CA VAL A 80 -6.19 -1.24 -8.32
C VAL A 80 -7.16 -0.16 -7.82
N MET A 81 -7.06 1.05 -8.35
CA MET A 81 -7.97 2.15 -8.01
C MET A 81 -9.43 1.89 -8.42
N ASP A 82 -9.66 1.01 -9.39
CA ASP A 82 -11.01 0.58 -9.80
C ASP A 82 -11.65 -0.41 -8.81
N ALA A 83 -10.90 -0.95 -7.84
CA ALA A 83 -11.45 -1.80 -6.80
C ALA A 83 -12.44 -1.01 -5.93
N GLN A 84 -13.52 -1.67 -5.48
CA GLN A 84 -14.47 -1.04 -4.56
C GLN A 84 -13.81 -0.68 -3.23
N GLU A 85 -12.92 -1.55 -2.75
CA GLU A 85 -12.20 -1.41 -1.49
C GLU A 85 -10.75 -1.86 -1.66
N VAL A 86 -9.84 -1.12 -1.04
CA VAL A 86 -8.40 -1.44 -1.04
C VAL A 86 -7.93 -1.58 0.40
N MET A 87 -7.30 -2.70 0.73
CA MET A 87 -6.72 -2.95 2.05
C MET A 87 -5.22 -3.16 1.94
N ILE A 88 -4.43 -2.33 2.59
CA ILE A 88 -2.96 -2.35 2.49
C ILE A 88 -2.38 -2.76 3.83
N LEU A 89 -1.57 -3.83 3.84
CA LEU A 89 -0.89 -4.30 5.04
C LEU A 89 0.56 -3.80 5.07
N ILE A 90 0.96 -3.16 6.16
CA ILE A 90 2.26 -2.50 6.29
C ILE A 90 2.87 -2.83 7.65
N THR A 91 3.92 -3.64 7.68
CA THR A 91 4.56 -4.10 8.92
C THR A 91 6.07 -3.91 8.91
N GLY A 92 6.61 -3.49 10.04
CA GLY A 92 8.03 -3.32 10.29
C GLY A 92 8.57 -1.93 9.93
N SER A 93 9.63 -1.52 10.64
CA SER A 93 10.27 -0.21 10.53
C SER A 93 10.81 0.11 9.13
N HIS A 94 11.26 -0.91 8.39
CA HIS A 94 11.73 -0.79 7.02
C HIS A 94 10.67 -0.28 6.02
N LYS A 95 9.39 -0.18 6.42
CA LYS A 95 8.30 0.41 5.63
C LYS A 95 7.80 1.75 6.16
N ALA A 96 8.35 2.24 7.28
CA ALA A 96 7.85 3.44 7.94
C ALA A 96 7.96 4.69 7.06
N PHE A 97 9.07 4.83 6.35
CA PHE A 97 9.27 5.95 5.43
C PHE A 97 8.29 5.92 4.26
N ALA A 98 8.03 4.74 3.68
CA ALA A 98 7.05 4.57 2.62
C ALA A 98 5.63 4.92 3.09
N LEU A 99 5.27 4.54 4.32
CA LEU A 99 4.00 4.90 4.94
C LEU A 99 3.87 6.42 5.18
N TYR A 100 4.93 7.06 5.65
CA TYR A 100 4.99 8.52 5.78
C TYR A 100 4.73 9.21 4.44
N LYS A 101 5.39 8.76 3.37
CA LYS A 101 5.16 9.26 2.01
C LYS A 101 3.74 9.01 1.49
N ALA A 102 3.14 7.89 1.89
CA ALA A 102 1.79 7.51 1.50
C ALA A 102 0.69 8.34 2.19
N VAL A 103 0.90 8.73 3.45
CA VAL A 103 -0.14 9.31 4.32
C VAL A 103 0.03 10.82 4.53
N GLU A 104 1.26 11.30 4.69
CA GLU A 104 1.52 12.68 5.12
C GLU A 104 2.03 13.59 4.00
N GLU A 105 2.61 13.03 2.94
CA GLU A 105 2.97 13.77 1.74
C GLU A 105 1.87 13.72 0.68
N GLY A 106 2.03 14.53 -0.38
CA GLY A 106 1.04 14.61 -1.46
C GLY A 106 1.13 13.43 -2.44
N VAL A 107 0.05 13.28 -3.21
CA VAL A 107 -0.04 12.31 -4.32
C VAL A 107 1.13 12.50 -5.30
N ASN A 108 1.93 11.45 -5.49
CA ASN A 108 3.16 11.49 -6.28
C ASN A 108 3.43 10.12 -6.92
N HIS A 109 3.74 10.11 -8.22
CA HIS A 109 4.08 8.88 -8.95
C HIS A 109 5.40 8.21 -8.54
N MET A 110 6.25 8.88 -7.76
CA MET A 110 7.43 8.29 -7.14
C MET A 110 7.08 7.38 -5.95
N TRP A 111 5.90 7.56 -5.35
CA TRP A 111 5.38 6.79 -4.23
C TRP A 111 3.98 6.33 -4.58
N THR A 112 3.84 5.30 -5.42
CA THR A 112 2.56 4.98 -6.08
C THR A 112 1.43 4.64 -5.11
N VAL A 113 1.74 4.17 -3.91
CA VAL A 113 0.79 4.02 -2.79
C VAL A 113 0.05 5.31 -2.42
N SER A 114 0.65 6.48 -2.64
CA SER A 114 0.02 7.79 -2.37
C SER A 114 -1.22 8.02 -3.24
N ALA A 115 -1.38 7.30 -4.35
CA ALA A 115 -2.60 7.35 -5.18
C ALA A 115 -3.86 7.00 -4.39
N PHE A 116 -3.76 6.17 -3.36
CA PHE A 116 -4.90 5.76 -2.55
C PHE A 116 -5.46 6.87 -1.65
N GLN A 117 -4.78 8.01 -1.52
CA GLN A 117 -5.40 9.22 -0.95
C GLN A 117 -6.63 9.67 -1.77
N MET A 118 -6.66 9.33 -3.05
CA MET A 118 -7.76 9.65 -3.98
C MET A 118 -8.79 8.52 -4.08
N HIS A 119 -8.57 7.39 -3.42
CA HIS A 119 -9.48 6.24 -3.50
C HIS A 119 -10.65 6.41 -2.53
N PRO A 120 -11.90 6.11 -2.94
CA PRO A 120 -13.08 6.34 -2.11
C PRO A 120 -13.14 5.47 -0.85
N CYS A 121 -12.45 4.32 -0.83
CA CYS A 121 -12.43 3.40 0.31
C CYS A 121 -11.10 2.63 0.41
N THR A 122 -10.11 3.25 1.07
CA THR A 122 -8.85 2.58 1.40
C THR A 122 -8.68 2.40 2.90
N ILE A 123 -8.22 1.22 3.30
CA ILE A 123 -7.85 0.86 4.66
C ILE A 123 -6.36 0.51 4.69
N MET A 124 -5.57 1.23 5.48
CA MET A 124 -4.14 0.90 5.70
C MET A 124 -3.96 0.32 7.10
N ILE A 125 -3.57 -0.95 7.18
CA ILE A 125 -3.39 -1.71 8.41
C ILE A 125 -1.91 -1.80 8.74
N CYS A 126 -1.51 -1.24 9.89
CA CYS A 126 -0.10 -1.12 10.25
C CYS A 126 0.24 -1.64 11.66
N ASP A 127 1.48 -2.08 11.86
CA ASP A 127 2.05 -2.31 13.20
C ASP A 127 2.68 -1.02 13.77
N GLU A 128 3.15 -1.09 15.01
CA GLU A 128 3.74 0.06 15.71
C GLU A 128 5.03 0.54 15.00
N ASP A 129 5.87 -0.40 14.57
CA ASP A 129 7.16 -0.12 13.93
C ASP A 129 7.02 0.59 12.59
N ALA A 130 6.00 0.26 11.79
CA ALA A 130 5.71 0.97 10.56
C ALA A 130 5.32 2.44 10.79
N THR A 131 4.94 2.85 12.01
CA THR A 131 4.50 4.23 12.29
C THR A 131 5.63 5.17 12.73
N GLN A 132 6.88 4.71 12.80
CA GLN A 132 7.99 5.47 13.39
C GLN A 132 8.31 6.81 12.70
N GLU A 133 8.04 6.91 11.39
CA GLU A 133 8.26 8.14 10.60
C GLU A 133 7.04 9.07 10.55
N LEU A 134 5.90 8.66 11.13
CA LEU A 134 4.69 9.48 11.16
C LEU A 134 4.74 10.54 12.25
N ARG A 135 4.06 11.67 12.03
CA ARG A 135 3.88 12.68 13.09
C ARG A 135 3.08 12.08 14.23
N VAL A 136 3.48 12.42 15.45
CA VAL A 136 2.77 12.02 16.69
C VAL A 136 1.28 12.38 16.63
N LYS A 137 0.92 13.51 16.03
CA LYS A 137 -0.48 13.94 15.87
C LYS A 137 -1.28 12.98 14.98
N THR A 138 -0.69 12.50 13.89
CA THR A 138 -1.29 11.53 12.97
C THR A 138 -1.57 10.21 13.67
N VAL A 139 -0.56 9.66 14.35
CA VAL A 139 -0.70 8.40 15.09
C VAL A 139 -1.74 8.51 16.20
N LYS A 140 -1.70 9.59 17.00
CA LYS A 140 -2.68 9.82 18.08
C LYS A 140 -4.12 9.91 17.55
N TYR A 141 -4.32 10.59 16.43
CA TYR A 141 -5.65 10.71 15.82
C TYR A 141 -6.23 9.33 15.47
N PHE A 142 -5.49 8.51 14.72
CA PHE A 142 -5.98 7.19 14.30
C PHE A 142 -6.09 6.18 15.44
N LYS A 143 -5.20 6.24 16.44
CA LYS A 143 -5.34 5.43 17.66
C LYS A 143 -6.60 5.79 18.45
N ALA A 144 -6.97 7.08 18.52
CA ALA A 144 -8.20 7.50 19.18
C ALA A 144 -9.47 7.00 18.47
N LEU A 145 -9.38 6.69 17.17
CA LEU A 145 -10.45 6.10 16.37
C LEU A 145 -10.47 4.57 16.40
N SER A 146 -9.58 3.93 17.15
CA SER A 146 -9.43 2.47 17.17
C SER A 146 -10.73 1.73 17.53
N SER A 147 -11.51 2.25 18.47
CA SER A 147 -12.82 1.67 18.85
C SER A 147 -13.88 1.73 17.75
N VAL A 148 -13.77 2.68 16.81
CA VAL A 148 -14.64 2.77 15.63
C VAL A 148 -14.19 1.76 14.58
N HIS A 149 -12.87 1.66 14.36
CA HIS A 149 -12.30 0.74 13.37
C HIS A 149 -12.38 -0.73 13.80
N GLN A 150 -12.34 -1.02 15.11
CA GLN A 150 -12.41 -2.40 15.60
C GLN A 150 -13.77 -3.05 15.32
N LYS A 151 -14.84 -2.26 15.27
CA LYS A 151 -16.17 -2.72 14.81
C LYS A 151 -16.17 -3.22 13.37
N MET A 152 -15.20 -2.81 12.53
CA MET A 152 -15.07 -3.30 11.15
C MET A 152 -14.54 -4.74 11.07
N ILE A 153 -13.99 -5.27 12.16
CA ILE A 153 -13.42 -6.63 12.24
C ILE A 153 -14.39 -7.61 12.93
N GLU A 154 -15.28 -7.09 13.77
CA GLU A 154 -16.15 -7.88 14.63
C GLU A 154 -17.51 -8.24 13.98
N ASP A 155 -17.90 -7.55 12.91
CA ASP A 155 -19.13 -7.78 12.13
C ASP A 155 -18.87 -8.58 10.83
#